data_AF-A0A964F0S0-F1
#
_entry.id   AF-A0A964F0S0-F1
#
_cell.length_a   1.000
_cell.length_b   1.000
_cell.length_c   1.000
_cell.angle_alpha   90.00
_cell.angle_beta   90.00
_cell.angle_gamma   90.00
#
_symmetry.space_group_name_H-M   'P 1'
#
loop_
_entity.id
_entity.type
_entity.pdbx_description
1 polymer ?
#
loop_
_entity_poly.entity_id
_entity_poly.type
_entity_poly.pdbx_seq_one_letter_code
_entity_poly.pdbx_strand_id
1 'polypeptide(L)'
;MANEVRDLLSQRLRRLRQEANLTQAELGARAGGIKTGEISRFERAHRTPSVETLARLAEGLGVPLWELLRFEGAQTDHHPGIDQVAAMLRGCPDHTVDQAVAVVRALTRVEES
;
A
#
# COMPACT_ATOMS: atom_id res chain seq x y z
N MET A 1 -5.94 15.48 7.12
CA MET A 1 -4.54 15.17 6.75
C MET A 1 -3.81 14.30 7.78
N ALA A 2 -3.02 14.79 8.75
CA ALA A 2 -2.16 13.91 9.58
C ALA A 2 -2.95 12.93 10.48
N ASN A 3 -4.08 13.38 11.05
CA ASN A 3 -4.95 12.53 11.85
C ASN A 3 -5.64 11.44 11.01
N GLU A 4 -6.05 11.82 9.81
CA GLU A 4 -6.75 10.97 8.84
C GLU A 4 -5.86 9.86 8.29
N VAL A 5 -4.58 10.14 7.98
CA VAL A 5 -3.61 9.12 7.56
C VAL A 5 -3.38 8.10 8.67
N ARG A 6 -3.34 8.53 9.93
CA ARG A 6 -3.20 7.63 11.08
C ARG A 6 -4.42 6.71 11.20
N ASP A 7 -5.62 7.25 10.99
CA ASP A 7 -6.85 6.47 11.04
C ASP A 7 -6.90 5.44 9.89
N LEU A 8 -6.56 5.84 8.66
CA LEU A 8 -6.43 4.92 7.51
C LEU A 8 -5.42 3.81 7.77
N LEU A 9 -4.24 4.13 8.30
CA LEU A 9 -3.21 3.16 8.65
C LEU A 9 -3.70 2.16 9.71
N SER A 10 -4.36 2.64 10.77
CA SER A 10 -4.87 1.78 11.85
C SER A 10 -5.91 0.78 11.35
N GLN A 11 -6.83 1.23 10.50
CA GLN A 11 -7.85 0.40 9.87
C GLN A 11 -7.22 -0.61 8.92
N ARG A 12 -6.26 -0.16 8.09
CA ARG A 12 -5.55 -1.01 7.13
C ARG A 12 -4.77 -2.12 7.80
N LEU A 13 -4.02 -1.80 8.86
CA LEU A 13 -3.29 -2.77 9.68
C LEU A 13 -4.24 -3.84 10.25
N ARG A 14 -5.35 -3.41 10.85
CA ARG A 14 -6.35 -4.32 11.41
C ARG A 14 -6.96 -5.23 10.34
N ARG A 15 -7.28 -4.68 9.17
CA ARG A 15 -7.87 -5.42 8.05
C ARG A 15 -6.94 -6.52 7.56
N LEU A 16 -5.69 -6.18 7.24
CA LEU A 16 -4.68 -7.15 6.78
C LEU A 16 -4.44 -8.25 7.81
N ARG A 17 -4.41 -7.90 9.11
CA ARG A 17 -4.28 -8.89 10.19
C ARG A 17 -5.45 -9.88 10.18
N GLN A 18 -6.67 -9.38 10.02
CA GLN A 18 -7.89 -10.21 10.00
C GLN A 18 -7.94 -11.09 8.74
N GLU A 19 -7.56 -10.57 7.58
CA GLU A 19 -7.44 -11.34 6.32
C GLU A 19 -6.41 -12.46 6.45
N ALA A 20 -5.31 -12.23 7.17
CA ALA A 20 -4.30 -13.23 7.49
C ALA A 20 -4.74 -14.20 8.61
N ASN A 21 -5.96 -14.07 9.16
CA ASN A 21 -6.50 -14.85 10.28
C ASN A 21 -5.59 -14.85 11.53
N LEU A 22 -4.91 -13.74 11.80
CA LEU A 22 -4.03 -13.60 12.95
C LEU A 22 -4.73 -12.88 14.11
N THR A 23 -4.49 -13.32 15.33
CA THR A 23 -4.72 -12.52 16.54
C THR A 23 -3.68 -11.40 16.65
N GLN A 24 -3.95 -10.39 17.47
CA GLN A 24 -2.96 -9.33 17.75
C GLN A 24 -1.68 -9.88 18.38
N ALA A 25 -1.78 -10.95 19.19
CA ALA A 25 -0.63 -11.60 19.81
C ALA A 25 0.22 -12.34 18.79
N GLU A 26 -0.40 -13.06 17.85
CA GLU A 26 0.30 -13.77 16.78
C GLU A 26 0.98 -12.80 15.81
N LEU A 27 0.31 -11.72 15.42
CA LEU A 27 0.97 -10.67 14.62
C LEU A 27 2.16 -10.08 15.37
N GLY A 28 2.00 -9.78 16.66
CA GLY A 28 3.08 -9.29 17.49
C GLY A 28 4.28 -10.22 17.52
N ALA A 29 4.05 -11.52 17.71
CA ALA A 29 5.09 -12.54 17.67
C ALA A 29 5.81 -12.59 16.32
N ARG A 30 5.06 -12.60 15.21
CA ARG A 30 5.63 -12.64 13.85
C ARG A 30 6.39 -11.35 13.48
N ALA A 31 5.94 -10.21 13.98
CA ALA A 31 6.57 -8.91 13.73
C ALA A 31 7.78 -8.65 14.66
N GLY A 32 8.55 -9.68 15.03
CA GLY A 32 9.74 -9.58 15.89
C GLY A 32 9.45 -9.38 17.39
N GLY A 33 8.31 -9.90 17.88
CA GLY A 33 7.96 -9.84 19.30
C GLY A 33 7.38 -8.50 19.77
N ILE A 34 6.64 -7.79 18.92
CA ILE A 34 5.88 -6.62 19.34
C ILE A 34 4.81 -7.05 20.34
N LYS A 35 4.71 -6.35 21.48
CA LYS A 35 3.71 -6.66 22.52
C LYS A 35 2.29 -6.48 21.98
N THR A 36 1.38 -7.40 22.32
CA THR A 36 -0.04 -7.34 21.95
C THR A 36 -0.70 -5.98 22.24
N GLY A 37 -0.35 -5.36 23.37
CA GLY A 37 -0.84 -4.02 23.75
C GLY A 37 -0.40 -2.91 22.79
N GLU A 38 0.78 -3.01 22.18
CA GLU A 38 1.25 -2.06 21.16
C GLU A 38 0.49 -2.26 19.85
N ILE A 39 0.28 -3.51 19.40
CA ILE A 39 -0.57 -3.82 18.24
C ILE A 39 -1.97 -3.22 18.44
N SER A 40 -2.57 -3.42 19.61
CA SER A 40 -3.87 -2.84 19.98
C SER A 40 -3.89 -1.31 19.93
N ARG A 41 -2.80 -0.65 20.33
CA ARG A 41 -2.68 0.82 20.26
C ARG A 41 -2.53 1.31 18.82
N PHE A 42 -1.82 0.58 17.97
CA PHE A 42 -1.70 0.89 16.54
C PHE A 42 -3.04 0.74 15.82
N GLU A 43 -3.77 -0.35 16.04
CA GLU A 43 -5.07 -0.63 15.40
C GLU A 43 -6.21 0.31 15.85
N ARG A 44 -6.00 1.08 16.92
CA ARG A 44 -6.95 2.07 17.45
C ARG A 44 -6.48 3.53 17.23
N ALA A 45 -5.43 3.73 16.44
CA ALA A 45 -4.83 5.05 16.19
C ALA A 45 -4.35 5.81 17.45
N HIS A 46 -4.18 5.13 18.60
CA HIS A 46 -3.67 5.75 19.83
C HIS A 46 -2.17 6.02 19.77
N ARG A 47 -1.44 5.25 18.95
CA ARG A 47 -0.01 5.43 18.73
C ARG A 47 0.30 5.18 17.25
N THR A 48 1.19 5.99 16.69
CA THR A 48 1.70 5.76 15.34
C THR A 48 2.96 4.90 15.41
N PRO A 49 3.04 3.77 14.68
CA PRO A 49 4.25 2.97 14.59
C PRO A 49 5.38 3.73 13.88
N SER A 50 6.64 3.47 14.27
CA SER A 50 7.80 3.97 13.51
C SER A 50 7.89 3.28 12.14
N VAL A 51 8.68 3.82 11.21
CA VAL A 51 8.93 3.17 9.90
C VAL A 51 9.52 1.77 10.07
N GLU A 52 10.44 1.58 11.02
CA GLU A 52 10.99 0.26 11.36
C GLU A 52 9.91 -0.69 11.89
N THR A 53 9.00 -0.19 12.73
CA THR A 53 7.87 -0.97 13.22
C THR A 53 6.91 -1.34 12.08
N LEU A 54 6.67 -0.43 11.13
CA LEU A 54 5.84 -0.70 9.96
C LEU A 54 6.45 -1.80 9.07
N ALA A 55 7.77 -1.78 8.85
CA ALA A 55 8.47 -2.81 8.10
C ALA A 55 8.29 -4.20 8.77
N ARG A 56 8.48 -4.28 10.08
CA ARG A 56 8.27 -5.51 10.86
C ARG A 56 6.83 -5.99 10.84
N LEU A 57 5.86 -5.08 10.89
CA LEU A 57 4.45 -5.42 10.79
C LEU A 57 4.11 -5.98 9.41
N ALA A 58 4.62 -5.36 8.34
CA ALA A 58 4.44 -5.84 6.97
C ALA A 58 5.05 -7.26 6.80
N GLU A 59 6.26 -7.48 7.30
CA GLU A 59 6.89 -8.79 7.35
C GLU A 59 6.05 -9.81 8.13
N GLY A 60 5.56 -9.44 9.33
CA GLY A 60 4.71 -10.32 10.14
C GLY A 60 3.35 -10.64 9.51
N LEU A 61 2.84 -9.76 8.65
CA LEU A 61 1.64 -9.94 7.83
C LEU A 61 1.91 -10.72 6.53
N GLY A 62 3.16 -10.90 6.13
CA GLY A 62 3.53 -11.55 4.86
C GLY A 62 3.21 -10.71 3.63
N VAL A 63 3.19 -9.37 3.75
CA VAL A 63 2.91 -8.44 2.64
C VAL A 63 4.05 -7.45 2.47
N PRO A 64 4.28 -6.90 1.28
CA PRO A 64 5.25 -5.82 1.11
C PRO A 64 4.78 -4.54 1.83
N LEU A 65 5.72 -3.71 2.29
CA LEU A 65 5.42 -2.50 3.07
C LEU A 65 4.44 -1.55 2.35
N TRP A 66 4.54 -1.43 1.02
CA TRP A 66 3.62 -0.59 0.25
C TRP A 66 2.17 -1.08 0.31
N GLU A 67 1.91 -2.38 0.49
CA GLU A 67 0.55 -2.92 0.62
C GLU A 67 -0.07 -2.56 1.99
N LEU A 68 0.76 -2.47 3.04
CA LEU A 68 0.33 -1.95 4.34
C LEU A 68 0.01 -0.45 4.28
N LEU A 69 0.65 0.29 3.38
CA LEU A 69 0.43 1.73 3.18
C LEU A 69 -0.57 2.04 2.06
N ARG A 70 -1.18 1.02 1.45
CA ARG A 70 -2.22 1.19 0.43
C ARG A 70 -3.55 1.52 1.10
N PHE A 71 -3.94 2.79 1.05
CA PHE A 71 -5.22 3.27 1.60
C PHE A 71 -6.27 3.36 0.48
N GLU A 72 -7.31 2.52 0.55
CA GLU A 72 -8.45 2.60 -0.37
C GLU A 72 -9.23 3.89 -0.11
N GLY A 73 -9.52 4.67 -1.16
CA GLY A 73 -10.24 5.94 -1.04
C GLY A 73 -9.38 7.18 -0.74
N ALA A 74 -8.09 7.02 -0.43
CA ALA A 74 -7.13 8.10 -0.60
C ALA A 74 -6.88 8.21 -2.11
N GLN A 75 -7.46 9.24 -2.74
CA GLN A 75 -7.38 9.45 -4.18
C GLN A 75 -5.94 9.30 -4.67
N THR A 76 -5.66 8.18 -5.33
CA THR A 76 -4.82 8.22 -6.50
C THR A 76 -5.83 8.23 -7.63
N ASP A 77 -5.78 9.25 -8.47
CA ASP A 77 -6.56 9.34 -9.71
C ASP A 77 -6.12 8.22 -10.66
N HIS A 78 -6.37 6.97 -10.28
CA HIS A 78 -6.10 5.82 -11.12
C HIS A 78 -7.31 5.64 -12.02
N HIS A 79 -7.25 6.30 -13.17
CA HIS A 79 -8.22 6.08 -14.23
C HIS A 79 -8.18 4.59 -14.61
N PRO A 80 -9.32 3.88 -14.68
CA PRO A 80 -9.34 2.44 -14.98
C PRO A 80 -8.68 2.08 -16.32
N GLY A 81 -8.59 3.04 -17.24
CA GLY A 81 -7.81 2.92 -18.48
C GLY A 81 -6.30 2.78 -18.26
N ILE A 82 -5.73 3.31 -17.17
CA ILE A 82 -4.31 3.15 -16.83
C ILE A 82 -4.03 1.69 -16.44
N ASP A 83 -4.89 1.09 -15.60
CA ASP A 83 -4.78 -0.33 -15.24
C ASP A 83 -4.90 -1.24 -16.47
N GLN A 84 -5.82 -0.91 -17.38
CA GLN A 84 -6.00 -1.63 -18.64
C GLN A 84 -4.76 -1.54 -19.53
N VAL A 85 -4.19 -0.36 -19.72
CA VAL A 85 -2.96 -0.16 -20.50
C VAL A 85 -1.78 -0.89 -19.85
N ALA A 86 -1.62 -0.78 -18.53
CA ALA A 86 -0.59 -1.50 -17.79
C ALA A 86 -0.74 -3.02 -17.94
N ALA A 87 -1.97 -3.54 -17.94
CA ALA A 87 -2.24 -4.95 -18.20
C ALA A 87 -1.86 -5.38 -19.63
N MET A 88 -2.15 -4.55 -20.63
CA MET A 88 -1.81 -4.83 -22.03
C MET A 88 -0.31 -4.85 -22.28
N LEU A 89 0.45 -4.01 -21.56
CA LEU A 89 1.90 -3.90 -21.71
C LEU A 89 2.68 -4.96 -20.90
N ARG A 90 2.03 -5.69 -19.99
CA ARG A 90 2.67 -6.75 -19.21
C ARG A 90 3.14 -7.89 -20.13
N GLY A 91 4.44 -8.20 -20.09
CA GLY A 91 5.04 -9.29 -20.88
C GLY A 91 5.37 -8.90 -22.33
N CYS A 92 5.13 -7.65 -22.73
CA CYS A 92 5.59 -7.15 -24.01
C CYS A 92 7.13 -6.99 -24.02
N PRO A 93 7.78 -7.10 -25.19
CA PRO A 93 9.18 -6.75 -25.34
C PRO A 93 9.45 -5.28 -24.98
N ASP A 94 10.64 -4.98 -24.46
CA ASP A 94 11.02 -3.63 -24.01
C ASP A 94 10.78 -2.55 -25.08
N HIS A 95 11.10 -2.84 -26.35
CA HIS A 95 10.89 -1.88 -27.44
C HIS A 95 9.40 -1.51 -27.64
N THR A 96 8.48 -2.42 -27.35
CA THR A 96 7.03 -2.16 -27.41
C THR A 96 6.60 -1.23 -26.28
N VAL A 97 7.15 -1.44 -25.09
CA VAL A 97 6.92 -0.55 -23.93
C VAL A 97 7.49 0.84 -24.21
N ASP A 98 8.70 0.92 -24.75
CA ASP A 98 9.35 2.19 -25.12
C ASP A 98 8.53 2.99 -26.14
N GLN A 99 7.98 2.30 -27.15
CA GLN A 99 7.09 2.91 -28.14
C GLN A 99 5.79 3.43 -27.49
N ALA A 100 5.16 2.64 -26.60
CA ALA A 100 3.96 3.08 -25.88
C ALA A 100 4.23 4.34 -25.04
N VAL A 101 5.36 4.39 -24.34
CA VAL A 101 5.79 5.57 -23.57
C VAL A 101 6.00 6.78 -24.48
N ALA A 102 6.60 6.60 -25.67
CA ALA A 102 6.79 7.68 -26.62
C ALA A 102 5.46 8.27 -27.11
N VAL A 103 4.46 7.42 -27.38
CA VAL A 103 3.10 7.85 -27.78
C VAL A 103 2.42 8.62 -26.65
N VAL A 104 2.43 8.10 -25.42
CA VAL A 104 1.82 8.79 -24.27
C VAL A 104 2.45 10.17 -24.08
N ARG A 105 3.78 10.28 -24.14
CA ARG A 105 4.48 11.56 -24.07
C ARG A 105 4.12 12.52 -25.20
N ALA A 106 3.83 12.01 -26.40
CA ALA A 106 3.40 12.83 -27.52
C ALA A 106 1.97 13.37 -27.29
N LEU A 107 1.07 12.53 -26.78
CA LEU A 107 -0.31 12.91 -26.48
C LEU A 107 -0.40 13.94 -25.34
N THR A 108 0.41 13.80 -24.28
CA THR A 108 0.40 14.71 -23.14
C THR A 108 1.06 16.07 -23.41
N ARG A 109 1.74 16.24 -24.56
CA ARG A 109 2.33 17.53 -24.96
C ARG A 109 1.34 18.45 -25.69
N VAL A 110 0.16 17.94 -26.07
CA VAL A 110 -0.82 18.67 -26.88
C VAL A 110 -1.77 19.52 -26.01
N GLU A 111 -1.83 19.28 -24.70
CA GLU A 111 -2.78 19.95 -23.79
C GLU A 111 -2.30 21.30 -23.23
N GLU A 112 -1.06 21.75 -23.52
CA GLU A 112 -0.49 23.01 -23.01
C GLU A 112 -0.47 24.18 -24.03
N SER A 113 -1.36 24.20 -25.04
CA SER A 113 -1.48 25.30 -26.01
C SER A 113 -2.86 25.95 -26.05
#